data_AF-A0AA35SC48-F1
#
_entry.id   AF-A0AA35SC48-F1
#
_cell.length_a   1.000
_cell.length_b   1.000
_cell.length_c   1.000
_cell.angle_alpha   90.00
_cell.angle_beta   90.00
_cell.angle_gamma   90.00
#
_symmetry.space_group_name_H-M   'P 1'
#
loop_
_entity.id
_entity.type
_entity.pdbx_description
1 polymer ?
#
loop_
_entity_poly.entity_id
_entity_poly.type
_entity_poly.pdbx_seq_one_letter_code
_entity_poly.pdbx_strand_id
1 'polypeptide(L)'
;MKRFGLKILSPLVYVIAAILSQAPALLLAQTPEQTEQLQQEHERKKEEKRSLEEQRNTIIQKEQGVLQKLQEIESKLAANEKELARHQQEIENHTLEAAELQRELGELLSKDKKQKKRAIKRIRAIYKLGYNKEDEHFLKILLGAQDMQDLVEKYKYMGVIAEADQDMLKDIQLRQKDIAQKSTEIVRQIQLAKGASKAAQAERSLLLVQERKRQQLLHEYRTEKGTHNQALRELNAAVALLGEHLGIVSDAVLQSKRRQLKAFDPRCLVNSLGPLWE
;
A
#
# COMPACT_ATOMS: atom_id res chain seq x y z
N MET A 1 -28.87 3.87 27.58
CA MET A 1 -29.06 3.06 28.81
C MET A 1 -27.70 2.71 29.38
N LYS A 2 -27.40 3.23 30.57
CA LYS A 2 -26.18 2.98 31.36
C LYS A 2 -26.25 1.58 31.97
N ARG A 3 -25.10 0.89 32.07
CA ARG A 3 -24.73 0.11 33.27
C ARG A 3 -23.26 -0.32 33.27
N PHE A 4 -22.54 0.29 34.21
CA PHE A 4 -21.46 -0.23 35.07
C PHE A 4 -20.38 -1.16 34.49
N GLY A 5 -19.15 -0.64 34.49
CA GLY A 5 -17.91 -1.40 34.61
C GLY A 5 -16.98 -0.64 35.55
N LEU A 6 -16.70 -1.26 36.69
CA LEU A 6 -16.19 -0.70 37.94
C LEU A 6 -14.76 -0.12 37.84
N LYS A 7 -14.56 0.99 38.55
CA LYS A 7 -13.26 1.64 38.81
C LYS A 7 -12.35 0.71 39.60
N ILE A 8 -11.10 0.53 39.15
CA ILE A 8 -9.97 0.22 40.02
C ILE A 8 -9.02 1.42 39.88
N LEU A 9 -9.37 2.50 40.58
CA LEU A 9 -8.46 3.60 40.85
C LEU A 9 -7.50 3.12 41.94
N SER A 10 -6.25 2.97 41.55
CA SER A 10 -5.12 2.72 42.44
C SER A 10 -5.16 3.71 43.62
N PRO A 11 -4.89 3.25 44.86
CA PRO A 11 -4.96 4.07 46.08
C PRO A 11 -3.91 5.19 46.12
N LEU A 12 -3.00 5.25 45.14
CA LEU A 12 -1.89 6.21 45.08
C LEU A 12 -2.31 7.60 44.57
N VAL A 13 -3.45 7.72 43.89
CA VAL A 13 -3.93 9.01 43.33
C VAL A 13 -4.69 9.85 44.37
N TYR A 14 -5.27 9.22 45.41
CA TYR A 14 -6.07 9.94 46.41
C TYR A 14 -5.23 10.56 47.55
N VAL A 15 -3.98 10.16 47.72
CA VAL A 15 -3.14 10.69 48.81
C VAL A 15 -2.54 12.06 48.46
N ILE A 16 -2.41 12.40 47.17
CA ILE A 16 -1.78 13.66 46.74
C ILE A 16 -2.80 14.84 46.68
N ALA A 17 -4.11 14.57 46.64
CA ALA A 17 -5.14 15.60 46.48
C ALA A 17 -5.64 16.23 47.80
N ALA A 18 -5.16 15.81 48.96
CA ALA A 18 -5.73 16.21 50.27
C ALA A 18 -4.91 17.25 51.06
N ILE A 19 -3.89 17.89 50.48
CA ILE A 19 -3.04 18.89 51.17
C ILE A 19 -3.18 20.28 50.54
N LEU A 20 -4.38 20.64 50.05
CA LEU A 20 -4.64 21.96 49.47
C LEU A 20 -5.88 22.63 50.08
N SER A 21 -5.84 22.89 51.38
CA SER A 21 -6.77 23.86 51.99
C SER A 21 -6.32 24.24 53.41
N GLN A 22 -5.17 24.89 53.58
CA GLN A 22 -4.94 25.90 54.63
C GLN A 22 -3.79 26.81 54.21
N ALA A 23 -4.06 28.11 54.05
CA ALA A 23 -3.02 29.13 54.13
C ALA A 23 -2.90 29.56 55.60
N PRO A 24 -1.66 29.70 56.10
CA PRO A 24 -1.35 30.86 56.90
C PRO A 24 -0.09 31.56 56.39
N ALA A 25 -0.14 32.88 56.32
CA ALA A 25 1.06 33.71 56.30
C ALA A 25 1.81 33.49 57.62
N LEU A 26 2.92 32.77 57.58
CA LEU A 26 3.87 32.63 58.69
C LEU A 26 5.24 32.30 58.10
N LEU A 27 6.21 33.17 58.35
CA LEU A 27 7.63 32.92 58.16
C LEU A 27 8.02 31.80 59.15
N LEU A 28 7.83 30.53 58.76
CA LEU A 28 8.22 29.39 59.59
C LEU A 28 9.72 29.15 59.42
N ALA A 29 10.47 29.29 60.51
CA ALA A 29 11.77 28.68 60.65
C ALA A 29 11.58 27.16 60.50
N GLN A 30 11.98 26.63 59.34
CA GLN A 30 11.98 25.20 59.06
C GLN A 30 12.89 24.51 60.11
N THR A 31 12.44 23.40 60.69
CA THR A 31 13.32 22.65 61.61
C THR A 31 14.49 22.04 60.81
N PRO A 32 15.66 21.82 61.44
CA PRO A 32 16.81 21.20 60.77
C PRO A 32 16.46 19.84 60.14
N GLU A 33 15.57 19.06 60.75
CA GLU A 33 15.09 17.79 60.18
C GLU A 33 14.23 17.97 58.92
N GLN A 34 13.37 19.01 58.86
CA GLN A 34 12.52 19.28 57.69
C GLN A 34 13.35 19.80 56.51
N THR A 35 14.37 20.60 56.77
CA THR A 35 15.32 21.08 55.75
C THR A 35 16.18 19.95 55.19
N GLU A 36 16.66 19.03 56.04
CA GLU A 36 17.40 17.84 55.59
C GLU A 36 16.53 16.92 54.73
N GLN A 37 15.27 16.70 55.10
CA GLN A 37 14.33 15.89 54.29
C GLN A 37 14.05 16.53 52.93
N LEU A 38 13.79 17.84 52.89
CA LEU A 38 13.61 18.60 51.65
C LEU A 38 14.87 18.57 50.75
N GLN A 39 16.07 18.65 51.34
CA GLN A 39 17.34 18.54 50.60
C GLN A 39 17.54 17.13 50.02
N GLN A 40 17.22 16.08 50.78
CA GLN A 40 17.28 14.70 50.30
C GLN A 40 16.29 14.45 49.16
N GLU A 41 15.06 14.96 49.25
CA GLU A 41 14.08 14.89 48.17
C GLU A 41 14.52 15.66 46.92
N HIS A 42 15.13 16.83 47.10
CA HIS A 42 15.67 17.64 46.00
C HIS A 42 16.80 16.91 45.26
N GLU A 43 17.78 16.34 45.97
CA GLU A 43 18.87 15.59 45.33
C GLU A 43 18.35 14.29 44.67
N ARG A 44 17.39 13.59 45.27
CA ARG A 44 16.74 12.43 44.63
C ARG A 44 16.04 12.80 43.32
N LYS A 45 15.24 13.87 43.29
CA LYS A 45 14.56 14.31 42.06
C LYS A 45 15.54 14.81 40.99
N LYS A 46 16.68 15.35 41.40
CA LYS A 46 17.76 15.79 40.50
C LYS A 46 18.53 14.62 39.89
N GLU A 47 18.77 13.56 40.65
CA GLU A 47 19.30 12.30 40.13
C GLU A 47 18.31 11.61 39.18
N GLU A 48 17.03 11.56 39.56
CA GLU A 48 15.95 11.07 38.70
C GLU A 48 15.90 11.86 37.37
N LYS A 49 16.12 13.18 37.42
CA LYS A 49 16.17 14.03 36.24
C LYS A 49 17.35 13.69 35.34
N ARG A 50 18.56 13.52 35.91
CA ARG A 50 19.75 13.14 35.14
C ARG A 50 19.55 11.79 34.45
N SER A 51 19.00 10.80 35.17
CA SER A 51 18.69 9.49 34.61
C SER A 51 17.68 9.58 33.46
N LEU A 52 16.61 10.37 33.60
CA LEU A 52 15.63 10.61 32.52
C LEU A 52 16.23 11.38 31.33
N GLU A 53 17.15 12.31 31.55
CA GLU A 53 17.88 13.03 30.50
C GLU A 53 18.80 12.11 29.71
N GLU A 54 19.51 11.21 30.39
CA GLU A 54 20.33 10.17 29.77
C GLU A 54 19.46 9.21 28.93
N GLN A 55 18.35 8.71 29.49
CA GLN A 55 17.40 7.88 28.75
C GLN A 55 16.85 8.60 27.51
N ARG A 56 16.47 9.87 27.62
CA ARG A 56 16.04 10.69 26.48
C ARG A 56 17.13 10.84 25.41
N ASN A 57 18.38 11.00 25.81
CA ASN A 57 19.50 11.08 24.86
C ASN A 57 19.74 9.73 24.17
N THR A 58 19.58 8.60 24.86
CA THR A 58 19.63 7.28 24.20
C THR A 58 18.50 7.09 23.18
N ILE A 59 17.29 7.62 23.46
CA ILE A 59 16.15 7.58 22.52
C ILE A 59 16.46 8.41 21.25
N ILE A 60 17.15 9.53 21.39
CA ILE A 60 17.61 10.33 20.25
C ILE A 60 18.69 9.62 19.46
N GLN A 61 19.60 8.89 20.11
CA GLN A 61 20.55 8.04 19.38
C GLN A 61 19.83 6.91 18.64
N LYS A 62 18.78 6.33 19.23
CA LYS A 62 17.90 5.34 18.57
C LYS A 62 17.13 5.93 17.37
N GLU A 63 16.96 7.25 17.28
CA GLU A 63 16.29 7.93 16.16
C GLU A 63 16.94 7.58 14.83
N GLN A 64 18.27 7.49 14.77
CA GLN A 64 18.99 7.07 13.56
C GLN A 64 18.63 5.64 13.14
N GLY A 65 18.51 4.71 14.10
CA GLY A 65 18.08 3.34 13.83
C GLY A 65 16.61 3.23 13.41
N VAL A 66 15.73 4.06 13.97
CA VAL A 66 14.32 4.16 13.55
C VAL A 66 14.23 4.71 12.13
N LEU A 67 15.02 5.74 11.79
CA LEU A 67 15.09 6.31 10.43
C LEU A 67 15.57 5.28 9.40
N GLN A 68 16.61 4.50 9.73
CA GLN A 68 17.09 3.42 8.86
C GLN A 68 15.99 2.37 8.62
N LYS A 69 15.33 1.89 9.68
CA LYS A 69 14.20 0.95 9.56
C LYS A 69 13.05 1.53 8.74
N LEU A 70 12.75 2.82 8.91
CA LEU A 70 11.71 3.49 8.14
C LEU A 70 12.08 3.55 6.65
N GLN A 71 13.32 3.90 6.34
CA GLN A 71 13.83 3.93 4.97
C GLN A 71 13.79 2.54 4.31
N GLU A 72 14.13 1.48 5.04
CA GLU A 72 13.97 0.11 4.56
C GLU A 72 12.50 -0.25 4.26
N ILE A 73 11.57 0.16 5.13
CA ILE A 73 10.14 -0.07 4.92
C ILE A 73 9.64 0.72 3.71
N GLU A 74 10.06 1.97 3.54
CA GLU A 74 9.69 2.82 2.40
C GLU A 74 10.25 2.28 1.09
N SER A 75 11.49 1.78 1.09
CA SER A 75 12.06 1.10 -0.08
C SER A 75 11.30 -0.18 -0.45
N LYS A 76 10.85 -0.95 0.55
CA LYS A 76 10.01 -2.14 0.33
C LYS A 76 8.64 -1.74 -0.21
N LEU A 77 7.99 -0.73 0.36
CA LEU A 77 6.71 -0.20 -0.14
C LEU A 77 6.82 0.20 -1.62
N ALA A 78 7.83 0.99 -1.98
CA ALA A 78 8.04 1.42 -3.36
C ALA A 78 8.28 0.24 -4.33
N ALA A 79 9.04 -0.77 -3.90
CA ALA A 79 9.26 -1.98 -4.70
C ALA A 79 7.95 -2.76 -4.90
N ASN A 80 7.20 -2.96 -3.82
CA ASN A 80 5.91 -3.67 -3.83
C ASN A 80 4.85 -2.93 -4.67
N GLU A 81 4.80 -1.60 -4.62
CA GLU A 81 3.92 -0.77 -5.47
C GLU A 81 4.26 -0.91 -6.95
N LYS A 82 5.56 -0.95 -7.28
CA LYS A 82 6.03 -1.16 -8.65
C LYS A 82 5.63 -2.55 -9.17
N GLU A 83 5.83 -3.59 -8.37
CA GLU A 83 5.43 -4.95 -8.73
C GLU A 83 3.91 -5.08 -8.88
N LEU A 84 3.14 -4.43 -8.00
CA LEU A 84 1.68 -4.37 -8.14
C LEU A 84 1.27 -3.72 -9.46
N ALA A 85 1.86 -2.58 -9.81
CA ALA A 85 1.60 -1.90 -11.07
C ALA A 85 1.94 -2.78 -12.28
N ARG A 86 3.07 -3.48 -12.25
CA ARG A 86 3.47 -4.44 -13.28
C ARG A 86 2.42 -5.54 -13.46
N HIS A 87 2.01 -6.19 -12.37
CA HIS A 87 0.98 -7.23 -12.44
C HIS A 87 -0.37 -6.69 -12.94
N GLN A 88 -0.71 -5.45 -12.60
CA GLN A 88 -1.96 -4.84 -13.05
C GLN A 88 -1.94 -4.57 -14.56
N GLN A 89 -0.78 -4.16 -15.10
CA GLN A 89 -0.56 -4.04 -16.54
C GLN A 89 -0.59 -5.40 -17.25
N GLU A 90 0.01 -6.43 -16.66
CA GLU A 90 -0.06 -7.81 -17.20
C GLU A 90 -1.50 -8.31 -17.30
N ILE A 91 -2.32 -8.07 -16.26
CA ILE A 91 -3.75 -8.40 -16.28
C ILE A 91 -4.43 -7.70 -17.45
N GLU A 92 -4.24 -6.39 -17.58
CA GLU A 92 -4.85 -5.60 -18.66
C GLU A 92 -4.45 -6.14 -20.03
N ASN A 93 -3.16 -6.31 -20.30
CA ASN A 93 -2.64 -6.80 -21.57
C ASN A 93 -3.24 -8.18 -21.93
N HIS A 94 -3.18 -9.14 -21.01
CA HIS A 94 -3.72 -10.49 -21.24
C HIS A 94 -5.23 -10.49 -21.43
N THR A 95 -5.97 -9.62 -20.74
CA THR A 95 -7.43 -9.51 -20.93
C THR A 95 -7.80 -8.88 -22.26
N LEU A 96 -7.06 -7.87 -22.71
CA LEU A 96 -7.24 -7.26 -24.03
C LEU A 96 -6.94 -8.25 -25.14
N GLU A 97 -5.80 -8.95 -25.06
CA GLU A 97 -5.43 -9.97 -26.05
C GLU A 97 -6.45 -11.11 -26.11
N ALA A 98 -6.95 -11.57 -24.96
CA ALA A 98 -8.03 -12.57 -24.92
C ALA A 98 -9.32 -12.07 -25.59
N ALA A 99 -9.70 -10.79 -25.40
CA ALA A 99 -10.89 -10.20 -26.00
C ALA A 99 -10.75 -10.06 -27.52
N GLU A 100 -9.58 -9.65 -28.01
CA GLU A 100 -9.27 -9.58 -29.45
C GLU A 100 -9.36 -10.96 -30.10
N LEU A 101 -8.72 -11.97 -29.48
CA LEU A 101 -8.78 -13.35 -29.95
C LEU A 101 -10.20 -13.91 -29.94
N GLN A 102 -11.03 -13.57 -28.95
CA GLN A 102 -12.44 -13.97 -28.91
C GLN A 102 -13.24 -13.37 -30.07
N ARG A 103 -13.01 -12.09 -30.41
CA ARG A 103 -13.63 -11.45 -31.56
C ARG A 103 -13.24 -12.15 -32.86
N GLU A 104 -11.95 -12.39 -33.06
CA GLU A 104 -11.44 -13.10 -34.24
C GLU A 104 -11.98 -14.53 -34.35
N LEU A 105 -12.04 -15.25 -33.22
CA LEU A 105 -12.61 -16.59 -33.15
C LEU A 105 -14.10 -16.57 -33.55
N GLY A 106 -14.85 -15.57 -33.12
CA GLY A 106 -16.25 -15.39 -33.53
C GLY A 106 -16.42 -15.23 -35.04
N GLU A 107 -15.56 -14.42 -35.67
CA GLU A 107 -15.55 -14.26 -37.13
C GLU A 107 -15.19 -15.57 -37.85
N LEU A 108 -14.17 -16.28 -37.36
CA LEU A 108 -13.73 -17.57 -37.88
C LEU A 108 -14.84 -18.63 -37.79
N LEU A 109 -15.51 -18.75 -36.64
CA LEU A 109 -16.63 -19.68 -36.45
C LEU A 109 -17.80 -19.38 -37.39
N SER A 110 -18.11 -18.09 -37.61
CA SER A 110 -19.14 -17.67 -38.56
C SER A 110 -18.79 -18.07 -40.01
N LYS A 111 -17.53 -17.85 -40.41
CA LYS A 111 -17.02 -18.25 -41.73
C LYS A 111 -17.02 -19.77 -41.91
N ASP A 112 -16.52 -20.52 -40.92
CA ASP A 112 -16.51 -21.98 -40.91
C ASP A 112 -17.92 -22.57 -41.03
N LYS A 113 -18.89 -22.05 -40.26
CA LYS A 113 -20.29 -22.47 -40.35
C LYS A 113 -20.87 -22.27 -41.75
N LYS A 114 -20.60 -21.13 -42.38
CA LYS A 114 -21.04 -20.86 -43.77
C LYS A 114 -20.40 -21.82 -44.77
N GLN A 115 -19.10 -22.13 -44.60
CA GLN A 115 -18.39 -23.04 -45.49
C GLN A 115 -18.84 -24.49 -45.32
N LYS A 116 -19.00 -24.98 -44.08
CA LYS A 116 -19.59 -26.31 -43.81
C LYS A 116 -20.98 -26.45 -44.41
N LYS A 117 -21.82 -25.42 -44.33
CA LYS A 117 -23.15 -25.44 -44.98
C LYS A 117 -23.04 -25.59 -46.51
N ARG A 118 -22.05 -24.95 -47.14
CA ARG A 118 -21.77 -25.10 -48.58
C ARG A 118 -21.28 -26.51 -48.91
N ALA A 119 -20.32 -27.02 -48.14
CA ALA A 119 -19.80 -28.37 -48.31
C ALA A 119 -20.89 -29.45 -48.15
N ILE A 120 -21.74 -29.35 -47.13
CA ILE A 120 -22.87 -30.29 -46.93
C ILE A 120 -23.84 -30.27 -48.12
N LYS A 121 -24.17 -29.09 -48.65
CA LYS A 121 -25.01 -28.97 -49.85
C LYS A 121 -24.35 -29.64 -51.05
N ARG A 122 -23.04 -29.43 -51.22
CA ARG A 122 -22.25 -30.01 -52.31
C ARG A 122 -22.17 -31.53 -52.22
N ILE A 123 -21.84 -32.08 -51.04
CA ILE A 123 -21.82 -33.53 -50.78
C ILE A 123 -23.19 -34.14 -51.05
N ARG A 124 -24.28 -33.47 -50.65
CA ARG A 124 -25.64 -33.92 -50.97
C ARG A 124 -25.93 -33.92 -52.47
N ALA A 125 -25.44 -32.92 -53.21
CA ALA A 125 -25.59 -32.88 -54.66
C ALA A 125 -24.83 -34.03 -55.32
N ILE A 126 -23.59 -34.29 -54.89
CA ILE A 126 -22.78 -35.44 -55.33
C ILE A 126 -23.54 -36.75 -55.06
N TYR A 127 -24.09 -36.92 -53.86
CA TYR A 127 -24.89 -38.08 -53.50
C TYR A 127 -26.12 -38.27 -54.39
N LYS A 128 -26.88 -37.18 -54.63
CA LYS A 128 -28.09 -37.21 -55.48
C LYS A 128 -27.78 -37.45 -56.95
N LEU A 129 -26.62 -37.01 -57.42
CA LEU A 129 -26.13 -37.28 -58.77
C LEU A 129 -25.62 -38.73 -58.93
N GLY A 130 -25.56 -39.51 -57.85
CA GLY A 130 -25.28 -40.94 -57.92
C GLY A 130 -23.80 -41.30 -58.10
N TYR A 131 -22.86 -40.39 -57.82
CA TYR A 131 -21.41 -40.63 -57.91
C TYR A 131 -20.88 -41.79 -57.04
N ASN A 132 -21.71 -42.29 -56.14
CA ASN A 132 -21.39 -43.28 -55.11
C ASN A 132 -22.26 -44.54 -55.23
N LYS A 133 -22.92 -44.75 -56.38
CA LYS A 133 -23.45 -46.05 -56.80
C LYS A 133 -22.47 -46.67 -57.80
N GLU A 134 -22.39 -48.00 -57.79
CA GLU A 134 -21.53 -48.81 -58.68
C GLU A 134 -21.81 -48.57 -60.19
N ASP A 135 -22.91 -47.88 -60.52
CA ASP A 135 -23.26 -47.47 -61.88
C ASP A 135 -22.57 -46.14 -62.28
N GLU A 136 -21.53 -46.28 -63.09
CA GLU A 136 -20.62 -45.28 -63.67
C GLU A 136 -21.27 -43.98 -64.24
N HIS A 137 -21.80 -43.11 -63.36
CA HIS A 137 -22.45 -41.85 -63.76
C HIS A 137 -21.45 -40.82 -64.33
N PHE A 138 -20.20 -40.85 -63.87
CA PHE A 138 -19.11 -40.06 -64.44
C PHE A 138 -18.94 -40.38 -65.93
N LEU A 139 -18.88 -41.68 -66.26
CA LEU A 139 -18.84 -42.14 -67.64
C LEU A 139 -20.12 -41.79 -68.38
N LYS A 140 -21.31 -41.85 -67.76
CA LYS A 140 -22.56 -41.40 -68.42
C LYS A 140 -22.54 -39.92 -68.83
N ILE A 141 -21.94 -39.03 -68.03
CA ILE A 141 -21.82 -37.60 -68.39
C ILE A 141 -20.88 -37.42 -69.58
N LEU A 142 -19.76 -38.15 -69.59
CA LEU A 142 -18.78 -38.11 -70.68
C LEU A 142 -19.30 -38.78 -71.95
N LEU A 143 -19.93 -39.96 -71.85
CA LEU A 143 -20.54 -40.70 -72.95
C LEU A 143 -21.79 -40.01 -73.52
N GLY A 144 -22.39 -39.09 -72.77
CA GLY A 144 -23.44 -38.19 -73.23
C GLY A 144 -22.92 -36.92 -73.93
N ALA A 145 -21.64 -36.89 -74.34
CA ALA A 145 -21.10 -35.80 -75.14
C ALA A 145 -21.64 -35.81 -76.58
N GLN A 146 -21.88 -34.63 -77.15
CA GLN A 146 -22.41 -34.47 -78.51
C GLN A 146 -21.33 -34.68 -79.58
N ASP A 147 -20.09 -34.29 -79.27
CA ASP A 147 -18.92 -34.44 -80.12
C ASP A 147 -17.63 -34.55 -79.27
N MET A 148 -16.48 -34.72 -79.94
CA MET A 148 -15.18 -34.83 -79.27
C MET A 148 -14.75 -33.56 -78.53
N GLN A 149 -15.19 -32.38 -78.97
CA GLN A 149 -14.86 -31.12 -78.30
C GLN A 149 -15.65 -31.00 -76.98
N ASP A 150 -16.95 -31.27 -77.01
CA ASP A 150 -17.83 -31.31 -75.82
C ASP A 150 -17.34 -32.35 -74.80
N LEU A 151 -16.83 -33.50 -75.26
CA LEU A 151 -16.21 -34.50 -74.38
C LEU A 151 -14.99 -33.94 -73.62
N VAL A 152 -14.07 -33.28 -74.33
CA VAL A 152 -12.86 -32.69 -73.73
C VAL A 152 -13.22 -31.56 -72.77
N GLU A 153 -14.20 -30.71 -73.12
CA GLU A 153 -14.68 -29.63 -72.26
C GLU A 153 -15.32 -30.17 -70.98
N LYS A 154 -16.21 -31.16 -71.08
CA LYS A 154 -16.83 -31.82 -69.91
C LYS A 154 -15.79 -32.44 -68.99
N TYR A 155 -14.80 -33.16 -69.54
CA TYR A 155 -13.70 -33.72 -68.76
C TYR A 155 -12.93 -32.64 -67.99
N LYS A 156 -12.56 -31.54 -68.68
CA LYS A 156 -11.86 -30.41 -68.07
C LYS A 156 -12.67 -29.76 -66.94
N TYR A 157 -13.95 -29.49 -67.16
CA TYR A 157 -14.80 -28.89 -66.12
C TYR A 157 -14.98 -29.81 -64.92
N MET A 158 -15.11 -31.11 -65.12
CA MET A 158 -15.17 -32.07 -64.01
C MET A 158 -13.89 -32.07 -63.18
N GLY A 159 -12.72 -31.97 -63.83
CA GLY A 159 -11.44 -31.79 -63.15
C GLY A 159 -11.40 -30.54 -62.27
N VAL A 160 -11.79 -29.39 -62.83
CA VAL A 160 -11.85 -28.11 -62.10
C VAL A 160 -12.82 -28.18 -60.90
N ILE A 161 -13.96 -28.85 -61.07
CA ILE A 161 -14.94 -29.04 -59.99
C ILE A 161 -14.36 -29.93 -58.88
N ALA A 162 -13.69 -31.02 -59.24
CA ALA A 162 -13.07 -31.93 -58.27
C ALA A 162 -11.96 -31.24 -57.47
N GLU A 163 -11.14 -30.43 -58.14
CA GLU A 163 -10.10 -29.61 -57.50
C GLU A 163 -10.72 -28.60 -56.52
N ALA A 164 -11.75 -27.86 -56.95
CA ALA A 164 -12.46 -26.92 -56.09
C ALA A 164 -13.12 -27.60 -54.87
N ASP A 165 -13.68 -28.80 -55.04
CA ASP A 165 -14.24 -29.59 -53.95
C ASP A 165 -13.17 -30.05 -52.96
N GLN A 166 -12.01 -30.49 -53.44
CA GLN A 166 -10.87 -30.86 -52.59
C GLN A 166 -10.34 -29.65 -51.80
N ASP A 167 -10.17 -28.51 -52.46
CA ASP A 167 -9.67 -27.30 -51.80
C ASP A 167 -10.67 -26.77 -50.77
N MET A 168 -11.97 -26.84 -51.07
CA MET A 168 -13.02 -26.52 -50.09
C MET A 168 -12.90 -27.37 -48.81
N LEU A 169 -12.60 -28.67 -48.93
CA LEU A 169 -12.42 -29.57 -47.78
C LEU A 169 -11.12 -29.30 -47.03
N LYS A 170 -10.00 -29.09 -47.74
CA LYS A 170 -8.72 -28.70 -47.12
C LYS A 170 -8.87 -27.41 -46.32
N ASP A 171 -9.53 -26.42 -46.89
CA ASP A 171 -9.81 -25.14 -46.23
C ASP A 171 -10.62 -25.31 -44.93
N ILE A 172 -11.63 -26.18 -44.92
CA ILE A 172 -12.39 -26.48 -43.70
C ILE A 172 -11.49 -27.11 -42.65
N GLN A 173 -10.65 -28.07 -43.04
CA GLN A 173 -9.73 -28.73 -42.11
C GLN A 173 -8.71 -27.75 -41.51
N LEU A 174 -8.12 -26.88 -42.34
CA LEU A 174 -7.19 -25.84 -41.90
C LEU A 174 -7.88 -24.87 -40.93
N ARG A 175 -9.07 -24.37 -41.29
CA ARG A 175 -9.83 -23.48 -40.39
C ARG A 175 -10.20 -24.13 -39.06
N GLN A 176 -10.51 -25.43 -39.05
CA GLN A 176 -10.77 -26.15 -37.80
C GLN A 176 -9.53 -26.21 -36.91
N LYS A 177 -8.33 -26.37 -37.49
CA LYS A 177 -7.08 -26.29 -36.74
C LYS A 177 -6.86 -24.88 -36.18
N ASP A 178 -7.08 -23.84 -36.99
CA ASP A 178 -6.96 -22.45 -36.55
C ASP A 178 -7.93 -22.11 -35.40
N ILE A 179 -9.18 -22.57 -35.50
CA ILE A 179 -10.21 -22.41 -34.45
C ILE A 179 -9.77 -23.07 -33.16
N ALA A 180 -9.22 -24.29 -33.23
CA ALA A 180 -8.73 -25.02 -32.06
C ALA A 180 -7.53 -24.29 -31.43
N GLN A 181 -6.56 -23.87 -32.23
CA GLN A 181 -5.39 -23.13 -31.78
C GLN A 181 -5.78 -21.81 -31.10
N LYS A 182 -6.65 -21.01 -31.71
CA LYS A 182 -7.12 -19.75 -31.11
C LYS A 182 -7.91 -19.98 -29.82
N SER A 183 -8.71 -21.05 -29.77
CA SER A 183 -9.43 -21.42 -28.55
C SER A 183 -8.48 -21.77 -27.41
N THR A 184 -7.42 -22.54 -27.69
CA THR A 184 -6.37 -22.85 -26.71
C THR A 184 -5.63 -21.58 -26.27
N GLU A 185 -5.34 -20.67 -27.20
CA GLU A 185 -4.64 -19.42 -26.92
C GLU A 185 -5.48 -18.49 -26.03
N ILE A 186 -6.78 -18.34 -26.28
CA ILE A 186 -7.70 -17.59 -25.40
C ILE A 186 -7.66 -18.14 -23.97
N VAL A 187 -7.74 -19.47 -23.82
CA VAL A 187 -7.65 -20.12 -22.51
C VAL A 187 -6.28 -19.83 -21.86
N ARG A 188 -5.19 -19.89 -22.62
CA ARG A 188 -3.85 -19.55 -22.12
C ARG A 188 -3.80 -18.12 -21.58
N GLN A 189 -4.32 -17.15 -22.33
CA GLN A 189 -4.35 -15.74 -21.93
C GLN A 189 -5.19 -15.50 -20.66
N ILE A 190 -6.36 -16.15 -20.55
CA ILE A 190 -7.20 -16.09 -19.35
C ILE A 190 -6.46 -16.68 -18.14
N GLN A 191 -5.75 -17.80 -18.33
CA GLN A 191 -4.95 -18.41 -17.27
C GLN A 191 -3.81 -17.49 -16.80
N LEU A 192 -3.13 -16.81 -17.74
CA LEU A 192 -2.08 -15.84 -17.41
C LEU A 192 -2.63 -14.63 -16.65
N ALA A 193 -3.73 -14.04 -17.12
CA ALA A 193 -4.41 -12.95 -16.42
C ALA A 193 -4.82 -13.36 -14.98
N LYS A 194 -5.33 -14.58 -14.81
CA LYS A 194 -5.68 -15.13 -13.49
C LYS A 194 -4.44 -15.34 -12.60
N GLY A 195 -3.33 -15.78 -13.17
CA GLY A 195 -2.04 -15.89 -12.48
C GLY A 195 -1.55 -14.53 -11.96
N ALA A 196 -1.50 -13.53 -12.85
CA ALA A 196 -1.14 -12.16 -12.51
C ALA A 196 -2.09 -11.54 -11.47
N SER A 197 -3.39 -11.82 -11.54
CA SER A 197 -4.38 -11.38 -10.55
C SER A 197 -4.10 -11.94 -9.15
N LYS A 198 -3.75 -13.23 -9.04
CA LYS A 198 -3.35 -13.83 -7.76
C LYS A 198 -2.07 -13.20 -7.21
N ALA A 199 -1.09 -12.96 -8.08
CA ALA A 199 0.16 -12.30 -7.69
C ALA A 199 -0.10 -10.87 -7.19
N ALA A 200 -0.91 -10.09 -7.91
CA ALA A 200 -1.33 -8.75 -7.49
C ALA A 200 -2.06 -8.75 -6.14
N GLN A 201 -2.90 -9.76 -5.87
CA GLN A 201 -3.57 -9.89 -4.57
C GLN A 201 -2.58 -10.18 -3.44
N ALA A 202 -1.60 -11.06 -3.68
CA ALA A 202 -0.53 -11.32 -2.72
C ALA A 202 0.29 -10.05 -2.45
N GLU A 203 0.63 -9.31 -3.51
CA GLU A 203 1.39 -8.06 -3.41
C GLU A 203 0.64 -6.99 -2.59
N ARG A 204 -0.67 -6.83 -2.81
CA ARG A 204 -1.53 -5.94 -2.00
C ARG A 204 -1.52 -6.33 -0.53
N SER A 205 -1.51 -7.64 -0.23
CA SER A 205 -1.45 -8.10 1.16
C SER A 205 -0.11 -7.75 1.83
N LEU A 206 0.98 -7.84 1.07
CA LEU A 206 2.31 -7.42 1.53
C LEU A 206 2.38 -5.91 1.78
N LEU A 207 1.84 -5.09 0.87
CA LEU A 207 1.75 -3.62 1.07
C LEU A 207 1.05 -3.28 2.39
N LEU A 208 -0.11 -3.87 2.65
CA LEU A 208 -0.85 -3.64 3.91
C LEU A 208 -0.04 -4.02 5.14
N VAL A 209 0.75 -5.10 5.08
CA VAL A 209 1.64 -5.51 6.17
C VAL A 209 2.75 -4.48 6.37
N GLN A 210 3.36 -3.98 5.30
CA GLN A 210 4.42 -2.97 5.40
C GLN A 210 3.88 -1.62 5.90
N GLU A 211 2.70 -1.19 5.45
CA GLU A 211 2.05 0.02 5.96
C GLU A 211 1.74 -0.08 7.46
N ARG A 212 1.24 -1.23 7.93
CA ARG A 212 1.02 -1.47 9.36
C ARG A 212 2.33 -1.40 10.14
N LYS A 213 3.40 -2.03 9.65
CA LYS A 213 4.74 -1.95 10.28
C LYS A 213 5.23 -0.52 10.36
N ARG A 214 5.05 0.26 9.29
CA ARG A 214 5.38 1.70 9.25
C ARG A 214 4.62 2.48 10.31
N GLN A 215 3.31 2.29 10.38
CA GLN A 215 2.45 2.99 11.35
C GLN A 215 2.80 2.60 12.79
N GLN A 216 3.03 1.32 13.06
CA GLN A 216 3.45 0.81 14.37
C GLN A 216 4.78 1.43 14.80
N LEU A 217 5.80 1.37 13.94
CA LEU A 217 7.12 1.93 14.24
C LEU A 217 7.05 3.44 14.54
N LEU A 218 6.28 4.20 13.74
CA LEU A 218 6.08 5.63 13.96
C LEU A 218 5.31 5.93 15.25
N HIS A 219 4.30 5.11 15.58
CA HIS A 219 3.51 5.26 16.79
C HIS A 219 4.35 4.97 18.04
N GLU A 220 5.07 3.85 18.05
CA GLU A 220 5.98 3.45 19.14
C GLU A 220 7.01 4.56 19.42
N TYR A 221 7.68 5.05 18.37
CA TYR A 221 8.67 6.12 18.51
C TYR A 221 8.06 7.43 19.03
N ARG A 222 6.88 7.85 18.53
CA ARG A 222 6.20 9.08 18.99
C ARG A 222 5.76 8.97 20.45
N THR A 223 5.24 7.82 20.87
CA THR A 223 4.80 7.58 22.24
C THR A 223 6.00 7.57 23.20
N GLU A 224 7.08 6.85 22.86
CA GLU A 224 8.30 6.81 23.67
C GLU A 224 8.92 8.21 23.84
N LYS A 225 8.99 9.00 22.76
CA LYS A 225 9.48 10.40 22.83
C LYS A 225 8.55 11.30 23.64
N GLY A 226 7.23 11.13 23.52
CA GLY A 226 6.23 11.93 24.21
C GLY A 226 6.24 11.74 25.73
N THR A 227 6.28 10.49 26.19
CA THR A 227 6.27 10.14 27.62
C THR A 227 7.51 10.66 28.34
N HIS A 228 8.70 10.50 27.76
CA HIS A 228 9.95 11.00 28.35
C HIS A 228 9.99 12.54 28.40
N ASN A 229 9.52 13.22 27.34
CA ASN A 229 9.44 14.68 27.34
C ASN A 229 8.40 15.24 28.34
N GLN A 230 7.34 14.50 28.62
CA GLN A 230 6.38 14.87 29.67
C GLN A 230 6.96 14.66 31.07
N ALA A 231 7.54 13.48 31.33
CA ALA A 231 8.20 13.17 32.59
C ALA A 231 9.29 14.19 32.94
N LEU A 232 10.12 14.59 31.96
CA LEU A 232 11.13 15.63 32.15
C LEU A 232 10.53 17.00 32.48
N ARG A 233 9.38 17.36 31.91
CA ARG A 233 8.71 18.65 32.23
C ARG A 233 8.18 18.67 33.65
N GLU A 234 7.48 17.61 34.05
CA GLU A 234 6.94 17.46 35.40
C GLU A 234 8.06 17.44 36.44
N LEU A 235 9.16 16.74 36.14
CA LEU A 235 10.31 16.66 37.03
C LEU A 235 11.10 17.97 37.08
N ASN A 236 11.24 18.70 35.97
CA ASN A 236 11.81 20.04 35.97
C ASN A 236 10.99 21.01 36.82
N ALA A 237 9.66 20.96 36.74
CA ALA A 237 8.78 21.77 37.58
C ALA A 237 8.93 21.39 39.06
N ALA A 238 8.96 20.10 39.38
CA ALA A 238 9.15 19.61 40.75
C ALA A 238 10.52 20.01 41.33
N VAL A 239 11.61 19.87 40.56
CA VAL A 239 12.95 20.31 40.98
C VAL A 239 13.01 21.82 41.18
N ALA A 240 12.40 22.61 40.30
CA ALA A 240 12.35 24.06 40.43
C ALA A 240 11.60 24.51 41.69
N LEU A 241 10.43 23.92 41.97
CA LEU A 241 9.64 24.20 43.17
C LEU A 241 10.40 23.85 44.45
N LEU A 242 11.05 22.67 44.51
CA LEU A 242 11.86 22.29 45.67
C LEU A 242 13.08 23.21 45.86
N GLY A 243 13.73 23.62 44.77
CA GLY A 243 14.84 24.59 44.82
C GLY A 243 14.40 25.95 45.36
N GLU A 244 13.21 26.42 44.97
CA GLU A 244 12.61 27.66 45.50
C GLU A 244 12.34 27.55 47.00
N HIS A 245 11.77 26.43 47.48
CA HIS A 245 11.52 26.18 48.90
C HIS A 245 12.79 26.07 49.77
N LEU A 246 13.90 25.62 49.18
CA LEU A 246 15.20 25.52 49.84
C LEU A 246 16.04 26.80 49.75
N GLY A 247 15.55 27.85 49.09
CA GLY A 247 16.31 29.09 48.85
C GLY A 247 17.49 28.89 47.88
N ILE A 248 17.53 27.76 47.18
CA ILE A 248 18.54 27.45 46.16
C ILE A 248 18.09 28.16 44.87
N VAL A 249 18.59 29.37 44.67
CA VAL A 249 18.33 30.13 43.45
C VAL A 249 18.94 29.39 42.26
N SER A 250 18.08 28.78 41.43
CA SER A 250 18.49 28.15 40.17
C SER A 250 19.30 29.13 39.30
N ASP A 251 20.35 28.64 38.63
CA ASP A 251 21.16 29.42 37.68
C ASP A 251 20.32 30.15 36.62
N ALA A 252 19.14 29.62 36.28
CA ALA A 252 18.18 30.26 35.38
C ALA A 252 17.61 31.57 35.93
N VAL A 253 17.36 31.65 37.25
CA VAL A 253 16.88 32.85 37.95
C VAL A 253 18.01 33.87 38.10
N LEU A 254 19.24 33.41 38.30
CA LEU A 254 20.43 34.28 38.29
C LEU A 254 20.70 34.85 36.90
N GLN A 255 20.55 34.07 35.83
CA GLN A 255 20.74 34.54 34.46
C GLN A 255 19.64 35.52 34.02
N SER A 256 18.38 35.32 34.41
CA SER A 256 17.29 36.25 34.12
C SER A 256 17.48 37.58 34.86
N LYS A 257 17.82 37.55 36.17
CA LYS A 257 18.23 38.75 36.92
C LYS A 257 19.47 39.43 36.34
N ARG A 258 20.47 38.66 35.90
CA ARG A 258 21.69 39.21 35.26
C ARG A 258 21.38 39.87 33.90
N ARG A 259 20.41 39.36 33.14
CA ARG A 259 19.90 40.03 31.92
C ARG A 259 19.10 41.29 32.24
N GLN A 260 18.27 41.28 33.28
CA GLN A 260 17.55 42.47 33.75
C GLN A 260 18.50 43.56 34.27
N LEU A 261 19.57 43.19 34.99
CA LEU A 261 20.61 44.10 35.45
C LEU A 261 21.46 44.66 34.30
N LYS A 262 21.69 43.90 33.23
CA LYS A 262 22.35 44.40 32.01
C LYS A 262 21.46 45.29 31.15
N ALA A 263 20.13 45.14 31.24
CA ALA A 263 19.16 46.02 30.61
C ALA A 263 18.93 47.32 31.40
N PHE A 264 19.50 47.43 32.61
CA PHE A 264 19.42 48.61 33.45
C PHE A 264 20.60 49.56 33.12
N ASP A 265 20.35 50.61 32.33
CA ASP A 265 21.33 51.67 32.07
C ASP A 265 21.39 52.63 33.27
N PRO A 266 22.53 52.75 33.99
CA PRO A 266 22.64 53.60 35.18
C PRO A 266 22.50 55.10 34.88
N ARG A 267 22.42 55.52 33.61
CA ARG A 267 22.20 56.93 33.24
C ARG A 267 20.79 57.46 33.49
N CYS A 268 19.81 56.60 33.77
CA CYS A 268 18.44 57.04 34.04
C CYS A 268 18.20 57.57 35.47
N LEU A 269 19.16 57.41 36.40
CA LEU A 269 19.01 57.87 37.80
C LEU A 269 19.58 59.28 38.08
N VAL A 270 20.31 59.89 37.14
CA VAL A 270 20.97 61.19 37.37
C VAL A 270 20.05 62.40 37.08
N ASN A 271 18.86 62.20 36.50
CA ASN A 271 17.94 63.30 36.13
C ASN A 271 16.77 63.55 37.09
N SER A 272 16.70 62.92 38.27
CA SER A 272 15.59 63.13 39.23
C SER A 272 15.97 63.85 40.53
N LEU A 273 17.15 64.46 40.62
CA LEU A 273 17.53 65.34 41.74
C LEU A 273 18.04 66.68 41.19
N GLY A 274 17.09 67.57 40.87
CA GLY A 274 17.34 69.00 40.67
C GLY A 274 17.52 69.73 42.02
N PRO A 275 18.28 70.83 42.06
CA PRO A 275 18.91 71.34 43.28
C PRO A 275 17.98 72.13 44.21
N LEU A 276 18.34 72.11 45.49
CA LEU A 276 17.94 73.06 46.54
C LEU A 276 18.15 74.52 46.11
N TRP A 277 17.39 75.44 46.72
CA TRP A 277 17.48 76.92 46.85
C TRP A 277 16.26 77.67 46.28
N GLU A 278 15.27 77.92 47.14
CA GLU A 278 14.79 79.24 47.61
C GLU A 278 13.67 79.07 48.65
#